data_AF-A0A415S9A9-F1
#
_entry.id   AF-A0A415S9A9-F1
#
_cell.length_a   1.000
_cell.length_b   1.000
_cell.length_c   1.000
_cell.angle_alpha   90.00
_cell.angle_beta   90.00
_cell.angle_gamma   90.00
#
_symmetry.space_group_name_H-M   'P 1'
#
loop_
_entity.id
_entity.type
_entity.pdbx_description
1 polymer ?
#
loop_
_entity_poly.entity_id
_entity_poly.type
_entity_poly.pdbx_seq_one_letter_code
_entity_poly.pdbx_strand_id
1 'polypeptide(L)'
;MDLSGLNEDALSMMGISKREVADALRTWTQEHGFSSATGAQFLEPMLVRFSEEKYSMDCQLIFADGGNGIQPEDAQTKLTMDYFKEKKLLQIHK
;
A
#
# COMPACT_ATOMS: atom_id res chain seq x y z
N MET A 1 -5.36 9.58 1.10
CA MET A 1 -4.19 8.98 1.72
C MET A 1 -3.01 9.43 0.90
N ASP A 2 -1.99 9.97 1.54
CA ASP A 2 -0.76 10.40 0.86
C ASP A 2 0.16 9.20 0.62
N LEU A 3 0.66 9.01 -0.61
CA LEU A 3 1.52 7.88 -0.95
C LEU A 3 2.91 8.39 -1.35
N SER A 4 3.93 7.98 -0.60
CA SER A 4 5.33 8.34 -0.78
C SER A 4 6.20 7.13 -1.10
N GLY A 5 7.31 7.32 -1.83
CA GLY A 5 8.22 6.24 -2.22
C GLY A 5 7.67 5.26 -3.26
N LEU A 6 6.49 5.52 -3.82
CA LEU A 6 5.84 4.70 -4.84
C LEU A 6 6.42 5.02 -6.22
N ASN A 7 6.82 4.00 -6.98
CA ASN A 7 7.33 4.19 -8.35
C ASN A 7 6.16 4.29 -9.34
N GLU A 8 5.79 5.51 -9.74
CA GLU A 8 4.65 5.76 -10.63
C GLU A 8 4.85 5.21 -12.05
N ASP A 9 6.08 5.19 -12.56
CA ASP A 9 6.39 4.61 -13.88
C ASP A 9 6.16 3.09 -13.88
N ALA A 10 6.62 2.40 -12.83
CA ALA A 10 6.41 0.95 -12.68
C ALA A 10 4.91 0.61 -12.55
N LEU A 11 4.14 1.39 -11.80
CA LEU A 11 2.69 1.24 -11.72
C LEU A 11 2.03 1.43 -13.09
N SER A 12 2.43 2.47 -13.83
CA SER A 12 1.91 2.74 -15.17
C SER A 12 2.20 1.59 -16.14
N MET A 13 3.42 1.03 -16.10
CA MET A 13 3.78 -0.17 -16.88
C MET A 13 2.94 -1.40 -16.52
N MET A 14 2.55 -1.52 -15.25
CA MET A 14 1.67 -2.59 -14.77
C MET A 14 0.18 -2.30 -15.06
N GLY A 15 -0.18 -1.09 -15.49
CA GLY A 15 -1.55 -0.72 -15.80
C GLY A 15 -2.41 -0.37 -14.59
N ILE A 16 -1.79 0.04 -13.48
CA ILE A 16 -2.47 0.51 -12.27
C ILE A 16 -2.07 1.96 -11.98
N SER A 17 -3.02 2.77 -11.51
CA SER A 17 -2.76 4.16 -11.13
C SER A 17 -2.44 4.31 -9.64
N LYS A 18 -1.64 5.33 -9.29
CA LYS A 18 -1.42 5.75 -7.89
C LYS A 18 -2.73 5.98 -7.12
N ARG A 19 -3.78 6.45 -7.82
CA ARG A 19 -5.10 6.65 -7.24
C ARG A 19 -5.76 5.34 -6.83
N GLU A 20 -5.74 4.32 -7.67
CA GLU A 20 -6.28 3.00 -7.34
C GLU A 20 -5.59 2.39 -6.12
N VAL A 21 -4.26 2.54 -6.04
CA VAL A 21 -3.47 2.11 -4.87
C VAL A 21 -3.93 2.86 -3.61
N ALA A 22 -4.13 4.19 -3.70
CA ALA A 22 -4.54 5.02 -2.58
C ALA A 22 -5.97 4.70 -2.09
N ASP A 23 -6.90 4.46 -3.02
CA ASP A 23 -8.28 4.12 -2.72
C ASP A 23 -8.39 2.71 -2.09
N ALA A 24 -7.59 1.75 -2.56
CA ALA A 24 -7.52 0.41 -1.98
C ALA A 24 -6.93 0.41 -0.57
N LEU A 25 -5.81 1.12 -0.35
CA LEU A 25 -5.23 1.27 0.99
C LEU A 25 -6.18 1.97 1.96
N ARG A 26 -6.89 3.01 1.50
CA ARG A 26 -7.90 3.69 2.31
C ARG A 26 -9.02 2.73 2.74
N THR A 27 -9.54 1.93 1.80
CA THR A 27 -10.59 0.95 2.10
C THR A 27 -10.07 -0.08 3.11
N TRP A 28 -8.91 -0.68 2.85
CA TRP A 28 -8.31 -1.69 3.72
C TRP A 28 -8.07 -1.17 5.13
N THR A 29 -7.48 0.03 5.26
CA THR A 29 -7.22 0.65 6.56
C THR A 29 -8.49 0.95 7.34
N GLN A 30 -9.58 1.35 6.68
CA GLN A 30 -10.88 1.52 7.33
C GLN A 30 -11.45 0.19 7.83
N GLU A 31 -11.38 -0.87 7.02
CA GLU A 31 -11.88 -2.21 7.38
C GLU A 31 -11.09 -2.86 8.52
N HIS A 32 -9.81 -2.54 8.66
CA HIS A 32 -8.89 -3.16 9.61
C HIS A 32 -8.60 -2.29 10.85
N GLY A 33 -9.34 -1.20 11.05
CA GLY A 33 -9.22 -0.36 12.25
C GLY A 33 -8.08 0.67 12.23
N PHE A 34 -7.40 0.85 11.10
CA PHE A 34 -6.35 1.85 10.87
C PHE A 34 -6.89 3.15 10.25
N SER A 35 -8.12 3.55 10.58
CA SER A 35 -8.81 4.70 9.97
C SER A 35 -8.11 6.05 10.19
N SER A 36 -7.21 6.12 11.15
CA SER A 36 -6.33 7.25 11.47
C SER A 36 -5.07 7.33 10.59
N ALA A 37 -4.82 6.34 9.73
CA ALA A 37 -3.72 6.38 8.77
C ALA A 37 -3.93 7.51 7.75
N THR A 38 -2.97 8.42 7.67
CA THR A 38 -3.00 9.57 6.76
C THR A 38 -2.25 9.29 5.47
N GLY A 39 -1.27 8.38 5.51
CA GLY A 39 -0.42 8.05 4.37
C GLY A 39 0.13 6.63 4.40
N ALA A 40 0.91 6.31 3.39
CA ALA A 40 1.73 5.09 3.33
C ALA A 40 3.06 5.38 2.65
N GLN A 41 4.16 4.94 3.29
CA GLN A 41 5.51 4.98 2.75
C GLN A 41 5.84 3.64 2.10
N PHE A 42 6.01 3.62 0.79
CA PHE A 42 6.46 2.42 0.08
C PHE A 42 7.96 2.21 0.27
N LEU A 43 8.33 0.94 0.40
CA LEU A 43 9.68 0.49 0.75
C LEU A 43 10.32 -0.20 -0.44
N GLU A 44 11.62 0.02 -0.62
CA GLU A 44 12.43 -0.69 -1.60
C GLU A 44 13.06 -1.96 -0.97
N PRO A 45 13.35 -3.01 -1.78
CA PRO A 45 13.09 -3.11 -3.22
C PRO A 45 11.64 -3.53 -3.53
N MET A 46 11.10 -3.03 -4.64
CA MET A 46 9.83 -3.50 -5.20
C MET A 46 10.09 -4.73 -6.08
N LEU A 47 9.29 -5.79 -5.92
CA LEU A 47 9.48 -7.04 -6.65
C LEU A 47 8.51 -7.18 -7.81
N VAL A 48 9.04 -7.43 -9.00
CA VAL A 48 8.26 -7.79 -10.19
C VAL A 48 8.48 -9.27 -10.50
N ARG A 49 7.41 -10.04 -10.59
CA ARG A 49 7.45 -11.45 -11.00
C ARG A 49 6.76 -11.59 -12.35
N PHE A 50 7.57 -11.63 -13.41
CA PHE A 50 7.09 -11.67 -14.79
C PHE A 50 6.24 -12.89 -15.13
N SER A 51 6.58 -14.07 -14.59
CA SER A 51 5.83 -15.31 -14.83
C SER A 51 4.42 -15.28 -14.24
N GLU A 52 4.21 -14.46 -13.21
CA GLU A 52 2.92 -14.33 -12.50
C GLU A 52 2.21 -13.02 -12.88
N GLU A 53 2.79 -12.21 -13.77
CA GLU A 53 2.46 -10.80 -14.03
C GLU A 53 2.11 -10.03 -12.74
N LYS A 54 2.90 -10.31 -11.70
CA LYS A 54 2.64 -9.87 -10.33
C LYS A 54 3.63 -8.79 -9.94
N TYR A 55 3.13 -7.71 -9.37
CA TYR A 55 3.92 -6.65 -8.78
C TYR A 55 3.67 -6.59 -7.28
N SER A 56 4.73 -6.85 -6.51
CA SER A 56 4.71 -6.90 -5.05
C SER A 56 5.48 -5.72 -4.49
N MET A 57 4.87 -4.98 -3.57
CA MET A 57 5.48 -3.84 -2.91
C MET A 57 5.12 -3.82 -1.44
N ASP A 58 6.09 -3.49 -0.61
CA ASP A 58 5.84 -3.30 0.81
C ASP A 58 5.60 -1.82 1.10
N CYS A 59 4.69 -1.52 2.01
CA CYS A 59 4.50 -0.16 2.51
C CYS A 59 4.33 -0.14 4.03
N GLN A 60 4.68 0.98 4.64
CA GLN A 60 4.44 1.25 6.06
C GLN A 60 3.38 2.34 6.18
N LEU A 61 2.35 2.10 6.99
CA LEU A 61 1.32 3.11 7.23
C LEU A 61 1.90 4.31 8.00
N ILE A 62 1.51 5.51 7.58
CA ILE A 62 1.83 6.77 8.24
C ILE A 62 0.56 7.25 8.94
N PHE A 63 0.70 7.58 10.22
CA PHE A 63 -0.38 8.14 11.04
C PHE A 63 -0.11 9.62 11.28
N ALA A 64 -1.18 10.42 11.47
CA ALA A 64 -0.99 11.78 11.97
C ALA A 64 -0.40 11.75 13.38
N ASP A 65 0.63 12.55 13.63
CA ASP A 65 1.13 12.83 14.97
C ASP A 65 -0.06 13.31 15.84
N GLY A 66 -0.45 12.52 16.83
CA GLY A 66 -1.60 12.80 17.70
C GLY A 66 -2.90 12.04 17.41
N GLY A 67 -2.87 10.94 16.65
CA GLY A 67 -4.01 10.04 16.52
C GLY A 67 -4.39 9.37 17.85
N ASN A 68 -5.61 9.65 18.35
CA ASN A 68 -6.21 9.04 19.55
C ASN A 68 -6.02 7.51 19.60
N GLY A 69 -5.05 7.01 20.38
CA GLY A 69 -4.96 5.59 20.74
C GLY A 69 -4.14 4.67 19.82
N ILE A 70 -3.27 5.20 18.96
CA ILE A 70 -2.29 4.40 18.21
C ILE A 70 -1.29 3.80 19.21
N GLN A 71 -1.19 2.47 19.30
CA GLN A 71 -0.13 1.83 20.09
C GLN A 71 1.20 1.93 19.33
N PRO A 72 2.35 1.99 20.02
CA PRO A 72 3.67 2.10 19.38
C PRO A 72 3.93 0.99 18.33
N GLU A 73 3.32 -0.18 18.52
CA GLU A 73 3.33 -1.31 17.58
C GLU A 73 2.59 -1.03 16.26
N ASP A 74 1.51 -0.25 16.30
CA ASP A 74 0.72 0.07 15.11
C ASP A 74 1.43 1.07 14.20
N ALA A 75 2.30 1.93 14.76
CA ALA A 75 3.15 2.85 14.01
C ALA A 75 4.18 2.14 13.10
N GLN A 76 4.43 0.85 13.34
CA GLN A 76 5.28 0.00 12.52
C GLN A 76 4.49 -0.97 11.62
N THR A 77 3.19 -0.74 11.43
CA THR A 77 2.36 -1.60 10.57
C THR A 77 2.88 -1.58 9.14
N LYS A 78 3.56 -2.66 8.77
CA LYS A 78 4.01 -2.97 7.42
C LYS A 78 2.93 -3.78 6.72
N LEU A 79 2.62 -3.40 5.49
CA LEU A 79 1.70 -4.11 4.62
C LEU A 79 2.44 -4.55 3.37
N THR A 80 2.10 -5.72 2.85
CA THR A 80 2.52 -6.18 1.52
C THR A 80 1.35 -6.03 0.56
N MET A 81 1.58 -5.37 -0.56
CA MET A 81 0.61 -5.14 -1.61
C MET A 81 1.01 -5.93 -2.85
N ASP A 82 0.10 -6.79 -3.29
CA ASP A 82 0.27 -7.66 -4.44
C ASP A 82 -0.72 -7.28 -5.53
N TYR A 83 -0.21 -6.73 -6.63
CA TYR A 83 -0.99 -6.43 -7.81
C TYR A 83 -0.81 -7.52 -8.87
N PHE A 84 -1.91 -8.18 -9.24
CA PHE A 84 -1.98 -9.19 -10.29
C PHE A 84 -2.57 -8.56 -11.55
N LYS A 85 -1.74 -8.28 -12.54
CA LYS A 85 -2.13 -7.54 -13.76
C LYS A 85 -3.21 -8.26 -14.57
N GLU A 86 -3.08 -9.57 -14.81
CA GLU A 86 -4.08 -10.34 -15.57
C GLU A 86 -5.47 -10.26 -14.95
N LYS A 87 -5.54 -10.29 -13.61
CA LYS A 87 -6.78 -10.27 -12.84
C LYS A 87 -7.26 -8.86 -12.53
N LYS A 88 -6.44 -7.83 -12.81
CA LYS A 88 -6.61 -6.45 -12.33
C LYS A 88 -6.95 -6.41 -10.84
N LEU A 89 -6.28 -7.25 -10.06
CA LEU A 89 -6.59 -7.48 -8.65
C LEU A 89 -5.45 -6.96 -7.79
N LEU A 90 -5.78 -6.11 -6.83
CA LEU A 90 -4.87 -5.67 -5.78
C LEU A 90 -5.24 -6.36 -4.47
N GLN A 91 -4.28 -7.09 -3.89
CA GLN A 91 -4.41 -7.74 -2.59
C GLN A 91 -3.48 -7.07 -1.60
N ILE A 92 -3.97 -6.85 -0.38
CA ILE A 92 -3.23 -6.19 0.70
C ILE A 92 -3.17 -7.15 1.88
N HIS A 93 -1.95 -7.39 2.35
CA HIS A 93 -1.60 -8.31 3.42
C HIS A 93 -0.92 -7.52 4.54
N LYS A 94 -1.18 -7.88 5.81
CA LYS A 94 -0.46 -7.36 6.98
C LYS A 94 0.55 -8.40 7.46
#